data_AF-A0A969K139-F1
#
_entry.id   AF-A0A969K139-F1
#
_cell.length_a   1.000
_cell.length_b   1.000
_cell.length_c   1.000
_cell.angle_alpha   90.00
_cell.angle_beta   90.00
_cell.angle_gamma   90.00
#
_symmetry.space_group_name_H-M   'P 1'
#
loop_
_entity.id
_entity.type
_entity.pdbx_description
1 polymer ?
#
loop_
_entity_poly.entity_id
_entity_poly.type
_entity_poly.pdbx_seq_one_letter_code
_entity_poly.pdbx_strand_id
1 'polypeptide(L)'
;MSLSTIISVSLGLILIYYALGLIVNATTQIIKISFDLRARALSEMLVDVMGEKSQDFMQLGLIQTLKPLSKRLINQEKGVSEIPKRTFSLSILELLQPEDNQYLVTAVHLALNRILDKFALDNATRQKIEKLLEYDNDEDLLTQLRDVIRSLPDEEKVRDLRTALLNTLDLLLGSPESQLARIQAGIQQLPEGSKARKALENAIDFGVDDVDQARTRIEAWYDDAMKMRGNSFRGVYVVGLSSSRSSSRSPLAVIASPLPVPFWCSP
;
A
#
# COMPACT_ATOMS: atom_id res chain seq x y z
N MET A 1 -44.37 -26.74 -38.83
CA MET A 1 -43.66 -27.17 -37.61
C MET A 1 -44.69 -27.42 -36.52
N SER A 2 -44.61 -28.55 -35.80
CA SER A 2 -45.58 -28.86 -34.75
C SER A 2 -45.30 -28.04 -33.50
N LEU A 3 -46.37 -27.59 -32.83
CA LEU A 3 -46.31 -26.78 -31.61
C LEU A 3 -45.54 -27.49 -30.47
N SER A 4 -45.55 -28.82 -30.47
CA SER A 4 -44.77 -29.66 -29.56
C SER A 4 -43.24 -29.46 -29.71
N THR A 5 -42.73 -29.31 -30.94
CA THR A 5 -41.30 -29.05 -31.17
C THR A 5 -40.88 -27.69 -30.61
N ILE A 6 -41.71 -26.66 -30.81
CA ILE A 6 -41.42 -25.30 -30.33
C ILE A 6 -41.36 -25.28 -28.79
N ILE A 7 -42.28 -25.97 -28.11
CA ILE A 7 -42.30 -26.06 -26.64
C ILE A 7 -41.06 -26.79 -26.13
N SER A 8 -40.69 -27.91 -26.75
CA SER A 8 -39.51 -28.69 -26.32
C SER A 8 -38.22 -27.88 -26.45
N VAL A 9 -38.04 -27.16 -27.56
CA VAL A 9 -36.86 -26.30 -27.76
C VAL A 9 -36.83 -25.14 -26.76
N SER A 10 -37.98 -24.49 -26.54
CA SER A 10 -38.10 -23.38 -25.58
C SER A 10 -37.75 -23.81 -24.15
N LEU A 11 -38.24 -24.97 -23.73
CA LEU A 11 -37.95 -25.51 -22.40
C LEU A 11 -36.47 -25.83 -22.20
N GLY A 12 -35.83 -26.42 -23.22
CA GLY A 12 -34.39 -26.68 -23.21
C GLY A 12 -33.57 -25.40 -23.08
N LEU A 13 -33.96 -24.35 -23.81
CA LEU A 13 -33.29 -23.05 -23.76
C LEU A 13 -33.39 -22.42 -22.36
N ILE A 14 -34.58 -22.42 -21.75
CA ILE A 14 -34.81 -21.91 -20.39
C ILE A 14 -33.92 -22.64 -19.38
N LEU A 15 -33.84 -23.97 -19.46
CA LEU A 15 -33.01 -24.78 -18.57
C LEU A 15 -31.52 -24.42 -18.69
N ILE A 16 -31.02 -24.22 -19.92
CA ILE A 16 -29.62 -23.84 -20.16
C ILE A 16 -29.32 -22.46 -19.59
N TYR A 17 -30.18 -21.47 -19.83
CA TYR A 17 -30.01 -20.13 -19.27
C TYR A 17 -30.07 -20.13 -17.74
N TYR A 18 -30.96 -20.93 -17.16
CA TYR A 18 -31.04 -21.09 -15.71
C TYR A 18 -29.77 -21.72 -15.14
N ALA A 19 -29.28 -22.80 -15.75
CA ALA A 19 -28.03 -23.44 -15.34
C ALA A 19 -26.83 -22.48 -15.44
N LEU A 20 -26.75 -21.70 -16.52
CA LEU A 20 -25.71 -20.67 -16.69
C LEU A 20 -25.80 -19.60 -15.60
N GLY A 21 -27.01 -19.14 -15.27
CA GLY A 21 -27.24 -18.18 -14.19
C GLY A 21 -26.77 -18.69 -12.83
N LEU A 22 -27.02 -19.97 -12.53
CA LEU A 22 -26.53 -20.61 -11.31
C LEU A 22 -25.00 -20.65 -11.25
N ILE A 23 -24.33 -20.99 -12.36
CA ILE A 23 -22.86 -21.05 -12.44
C ILE A 23 -22.25 -19.66 -12.21
N VAL A 24 -22.80 -18.62 -12.86
CA VAL A 24 -22.31 -17.23 -12.70
C VAL A 24 -22.49 -16.75 -11.26
N ASN A 25 -23.64 -17.04 -10.65
CA ASN A 25 -23.90 -16.69 -9.25
C ASN A 25 -22.93 -17.42 -8.30
N ALA A 26 -22.75 -18.74 -8.47
CA ALA A 26 -21.82 -19.53 -7.67
C ALA A 26 -20.38 -19.02 -7.81
N THR A 27 -19.93 -18.73 -9.03
CA THR A 27 -18.59 -18.17 -9.30
C THR A 27 -18.41 -16.82 -8.61
N THR A 28 -19.42 -15.94 -8.68
CA THR A 28 -19.38 -14.63 -8.03
C THR A 28 -19.29 -14.76 -6.51
N GLN A 29 -19.99 -15.73 -5.92
CA GLN A 29 -19.91 -16.00 -4.48
C GLN A 29 -18.55 -16.53 -4.05
N ILE A 30 -17.96 -17.45 -4.81
CA ILE A 30 -16.61 -17.97 -4.55
C ILE A 30 -15.58 -16.83 -4.57
N ILE A 31 -15.69 -15.93 -5.56
CA ILE A 31 -14.81 -14.75 -5.66
C ILE A 31 -14.97 -13.86 -4.43
N LYS A 32 -16.21 -13.56 -4.00
CA LYS A 32 -16.47 -12.75 -2.79
C LYS A 32 -15.84 -13.37 -1.55
N ILE A 33 -16.06 -14.66 -1.32
CA ILE A 33 -15.50 -15.38 -0.17
C ILE A 33 -13.97 -15.33 -0.20
N SER A 34 -13.36 -15.52 -1.37
CA SER A 34 -11.90 -15.44 -1.50
C SER A 34 -11.34 -14.06 -1.15
N PHE A 35 -12.06 -12.98 -1.49
CA PHE A 35 -11.62 -11.63 -1.17
C PHE A 35 -11.82 -11.29 0.31
N ASP A 36 -12.93 -11.69 0.92
CA ASP A 36 -13.18 -11.45 2.34
C ASP A 36 -12.15 -12.15 3.23
N LEU A 37 -11.74 -13.37 2.86
CA LEU A 37 -10.69 -14.10 3.57
C LEU A 37 -9.34 -13.39 3.47
N ARG A 38 -9.00 -12.85 2.29
CA ARG A 38 -7.75 -12.09 2.10
C ARG A 38 -7.76 -10.78 2.87
N ALA A 39 -8.88 -10.04 2.86
CA ALA A 39 -9.02 -8.79 3.60
C ALA A 39 -8.90 -9.01 5.11
N ARG A 40 -9.49 -10.09 5.65
CA ARG A 40 -9.33 -10.48 7.07
C ARG A 40 -7.90 -10.91 7.39
N ALA A 41 -7.28 -11.70 6.50
CA ALA A 41 -5.89 -12.09 6.68
C ALA A 41 -4.94 -10.89 6.66
N LEU A 42 -5.22 -9.90 5.82
CA LEU A 42 -4.49 -8.64 5.77
C LEU A 42 -4.72 -7.81 7.03
N SER A 43 -5.97 -7.66 7.48
CA SER A 43 -6.27 -6.88 8.69
C SER A 43 -5.66 -7.50 9.93
N GLU A 44 -5.77 -8.81 10.09
CA GLU A 44 -5.17 -9.53 11.22
C GLU A 44 -3.65 -9.47 11.17
N MET A 45 -3.05 -9.55 9.97
CA MET A 45 -1.61 -9.33 9.82
C MET A 45 -1.24 -7.91 10.19
N LEU A 46 -1.96 -6.89 9.72
CA LEU A 46 -1.72 -5.48 10.08
C LEU A 46 -1.80 -5.25 11.58
N VAL A 47 -2.79 -5.85 12.26
CA VAL A 47 -2.97 -5.75 13.70
C VAL A 47 -1.83 -6.47 14.44
N ASP A 48 -1.43 -7.67 14.00
CA ASP A 48 -0.26 -8.40 14.55
C ASP A 48 1.06 -7.64 14.32
N VAL A 49 1.16 -6.92 13.19
CA VAL A 49 2.36 -6.23 12.73
C VAL A 49 2.52 -4.86 13.40
N MET A 50 1.46 -4.05 13.40
CA MET A 50 1.53 -2.65 13.86
C MET A 50 0.98 -2.44 15.27
N GLY A 51 0.36 -3.45 15.88
CA GLY A 51 -0.23 -3.34 17.20
C GLY A 51 -1.31 -2.26 17.25
N GLU A 52 -1.25 -1.41 18.27
CA GLU A 52 -2.23 -0.33 18.52
C GLU A 52 -2.22 0.75 17.42
N LYS A 53 -1.07 0.98 16.77
CA LYS A 53 -0.92 1.93 15.63
C LYS A 53 -1.62 1.48 14.35
N SER A 54 -2.19 0.28 14.33
CA SER A 54 -2.92 -0.22 13.16
C SER A 54 -4.15 0.64 12.81
N GLN A 55 -4.77 1.30 13.79
CA GLN A 55 -5.90 2.20 13.55
C GLN A 55 -5.47 3.49 12.85
N ASP A 56 -4.29 4.03 13.18
CA ASP A 56 -3.76 5.24 12.56
C ASP A 56 -3.35 4.97 11.10
N PHE A 57 -2.77 3.79 10.84
CA PHE A 57 -2.47 3.36 9.46
C PHE A 57 -3.73 3.29 8.59
N MET A 58 -4.84 2.76 9.12
CA MET A 58 -6.12 2.70 8.41
C MET A 58 -6.75 4.08 8.16
N GLN A 59 -6.28 5.10 8.87
CA GLN A 59 -6.67 6.50 8.68
C GLN A 59 -5.80 7.23 7.66
N LEU A 60 -4.65 6.69 7.25
CA LEU A 60 -3.80 7.31 6.23
C LEU A 60 -4.60 7.57 4.95
N GLY A 61 -4.45 8.79 4.42
CA GLY A 61 -5.21 9.28 3.26
C GLY A 61 -5.14 8.33 2.08
N LEU A 62 -3.97 7.76 1.79
CA LEU A 62 -3.79 6.77 0.73
C LEU A 62 -4.68 5.54 0.90
N ILE A 63 -4.85 5.01 2.11
CA ILE A 63 -5.71 3.85 2.36
C ILE A 63 -7.18 4.24 2.33
N GLN A 64 -7.51 5.47 2.74
CA GLN A 64 -8.85 6.02 2.57
C GLN A 64 -9.21 6.23 1.10
N THR A 65 -8.26 6.58 0.22
CA THR A 65 -8.52 6.64 -1.23
C THR A 65 -8.78 5.27 -1.84
N LEU A 66 -8.26 4.20 -1.20
CA LEU A 66 -8.57 2.84 -1.59
C LEU A 66 -9.94 2.38 -1.10
N LYS A 67 -10.50 2.95 -0.01
CA LYS A 67 -11.93 2.74 0.32
C LYS A 67 -12.71 3.11 -0.93
N PRO A 68 -13.46 2.16 -1.52
CA PRO A 68 -13.96 2.38 -2.84
C PRO A 68 -14.88 3.61 -2.79
N LEU A 69 -14.72 4.49 -3.77
CA LEU A 69 -15.66 5.57 -4.16
C LEU A 69 -17.10 5.06 -4.44
N SER A 70 -17.40 3.81 -4.06
CA SER A 70 -18.63 3.04 -4.16
C SER A 70 -19.79 3.58 -3.33
N LYS A 71 -19.61 4.56 -2.43
CA LYS A 71 -20.76 5.14 -1.72
C LYS A 71 -21.75 5.84 -2.66
N ARG A 72 -21.36 6.17 -3.89
CA ARG A 72 -22.25 6.82 -4.87
C ARG A 72 -22.76 5.95 -6.00
N LEU A 73 -22.31 4.69 -6.16
CA LEU A 73 -22.74 3.92 -7.32
C LEU A 73 -23.68 2.75 -7.03
N ILE A 74 -23.50 1.92 -6.00
CA ILE A 74 -24.44 0.81 -5.75
C ILE A 74 -24.41 0.45 -4.27
N ASN A 75 -25.57 0.16 -3.67
CA ASN A 75 -25.78 -0.42 -2.33
C ASN A 75 -25.05 -1.77 -2.11
N GLN A 76 -23.72 -1.78 -2.18
CA GLN A 76 -22.88 -2.87 -1.69
C GLN A 76 -21.84 -2.28 -0.75
N GLU A 77 -21.92 -2.70 0.51
CA GLU A 77 -20.84 -2.62 1.51
C GLU A 77 -19.65 -3.48 1.06
N LYS A 78 -19.02 -3.09 -0.05
CA LYS A 78 -17.91 -3.81 -0.64
C LYS A 78 -16.62 -3.23 -0.07
N GLY A 79 -15.98 -3.96 0.83
CA GLY A 79 -14.63 -3.63 1.31
C GLY A 79 -13.63 -3.61 0.15
N VAL A 80 -12.56 -2.83 0.30
CA VAL A 80 -11.42 -2.81 -0.63
C VAL A 80 -10.87 -4.23 -0.76
N SER A 81 -10.93 -4.83 -1.95
CA SER A 81 -10.61 -6.25 -2.09
C SER A 81 -9.12 -6.55 -2.28
N GLU A 82 -8.30 -5.54 -2.60
CA GLU A 82 -6.85 -5.68 -2.69
C GLU A 82 -6.20 -4.31 -2.56
N ILE A 83 -5.25 -4.17 -1.63
CA ILE A 83 -4.36 -3.00 -1.58
C ILE A 83 -3.23 -3.31 -2.57
N PRO A 84 -3.03 -2.54 -3.64
CA PRO A 84 -1.91 -2.75 -4.54
C PRO A 84 -0.60 -2.70 -3.75
N LYS A 85 0.32 -3.64 -3.99
CA LYS A 85 1.61 -3.71 -3.27
C LYS A 85 2.38 -2.39 -3.27
N ARG A 86 2.29 -1.66 -4.39
CA ARG A 86 2.89 -0.33 -4.57
C ARG A 86 2.30 0.71 -3.61
N THR A 87 0.99 0.66 -3.40
CA THR A 87 0.30 1.57 -2.47
C THR A 87 0.62 1.18 -1.03
N PHE A 88 0.62 -0.12 -0.74
CA PHE A 88 0.99 -0.64 0.57
C PHE A 88 2.42 -0.22 0.97
N SER A 89 3.40 -0.43 0.09
CA SER A 89 4.80 -0.08 0.36
C SER A 89 4.98 1.41 0.60
N LEU A 90 4.29 2.25 -0.18
CA LEU A 90 4.31 3.71 0.01
C LEU A 90 3.71 4.10 1.35
N SER A 91 2.56 3.55 1.74
CA SER A 91 1.94 3.84 3.04
C SER A 91 2.80 3.37 4.22
N ILE A 92 3.51 2.25 4.09
CA ILE A 92 4.47 1.81 5.11
C ILE A 92 5.65 2.79 5.19
N LEU A 93 6.22 3.18 4.05
CA LEU A 93 7.34 4.14 4.03
C LEU A 93 6.92 5.51 4.58
N GLU A 94 5.70 5.95 4.30
CA GLU A 94 5.11 7.18 4.82
C GLU A 94 4.89 7.08 6.34
N LEU A 95 4.34 5.96 6.84
CA LEU A 95 4.19 5.73 8.28
C LEU A 95 5.53 5.69 9.02
N LEU A 96 6.58 5.19 8.37
CA LEU A 96 7.93 5.09 8.95
C LEU A 96 8.69 6.42 8.87
N GLN A 97 8.23 7.37 8.06
CA GLN A 97 8.77 8.71 8.05
C GLN A 97 8.16 9.49 9.23
N PRO A 98 8.96 9.98 10.18
CA PRO A 98 8.44 10.82 11.26
C PRO A 98 7.74 12.04 10.64
N GLU A 99 6.58 12.43 11.19
CA GLU A 99 5.66 13.52 10.76
C GLU A 99 6.30 14.93 10.64
N ASP A 100 7.62 15.05 10.65
CA ASP A 100 8.36 16.29 10.54
C ASP A 100 8.28 16.97 9.16
N ASN A 101 7.32 16.61 8.30
CA ASN A 101 7.05 17.32 7.04
C ASN A 101 6.63 18.77 7.27
N GLN A 102 6.01 19.09 8.42
CA GLN A 102 5.69 20.47 8.76
C GLN A 102 6.96 21.34 8.93
N TYR A 103 8.09 20.73 9.31
CA TYR A 103 9.39 21.41 9.36
C TYR A 103 10.01 21.56 7.97
N LEU A 104 9.74 20.65 7.02
CA LEU A 104 10.17 20.80 5.63
C LEU A 104 9.57 22.05 4.99
N VAL A 105 8.25 22.22 5.13
CA VAL A 105 7.55 23.39 4.58
C VAL A 105 8.08 24.67 5.19
N THR A 106 8.24 24.68 6.51
CA THR A 106 8.76 25.83 7.26
C THR A 106 10.20 26.15 6.85
N ALA A 107 11.04 25.12 6.66
CA ALA A 107 12.43 25.30 6.26
C ALA A 107 12.57 25.69 4.78
N VAL A 108 11.71 25.19 3.89
CA VAL A 108 11.58 25.65 2.50
C VAL A 108 11.16 27.12 2.46
N HIS A 109 10.15 27.51 3.25
CA HIS A 109 9.70 28.90 3.38
C HIS A 109 10.82 29.81 3.88
N LEU A 110 11.54 29.40 4.93
CA LEU A 110 12.69 30.15 5.46
C LEU A 110 13.82 30.29 4.44
N ALA A 111 14.13 29.22 3.71
CA ALA A 111 15.16 29.24 2.68
C ALA A 111 14.77 30.17 1.51
N LEU A 112 13.54 30.08 1.03
CA LEU A 112 13.01 30.92 -0.04
C LEU A 112 12.98 32.39 0.35
N ASN A 113 12.52 32.73 1.55
CA ASN A 113 12.54 34.10 2.06
C ASN A 113 13.97 34.64 2.16
N ARG A 114 14.92 33.84 2.65
CA ARG A 114 16.33 34.23 2.72
C ARG A 114 16.95 34.46 1.34
N ILE A 115 16.51 33.72 0.34
CA ILE A 115 16.94 33.89 -1.06
C ILE A 115 16.32 35.16 -1.65
N LEU A 116 15.02 35.39 -1.45
CA LEU A 116 14.32 36.60 -1.90
C LEU A 116 14.98 37.88 -1.37
N ASP A 117 15.46 37.87 -0.12
CA ASP A 117 16.14 39.02 0.48
C ASP A 117 17.58 39.21 -0.05
N LYS A 118 18.27 38.13 -0.39
CA LYS A 118 19.69 38.18 -0.76
C LYS A 118 19.92 38.50 -2.25
N PHE A 119 18.98 38.15 -3.12
CA PHE A 119 19.14 38.27 -4.55
C PHE A 119 18.17 39.31 -5.14
N ALA A 120 18.68 40.24 -5.93
CA ALA A 120 17.88 41.21 -6.67
C ALA A 120 17.17 40.52 -7.85
N LEU A 121 16.09 39.81 -7.55
CA LEU A 121 15.26 39.10 -8.52
C LEU A 121 14.34 40.07 -9.27
N ASP A 122 14.04 39.73 -10.52
CA ASP A 122 13.01 40.43 -11.29
C ASP A 122 11.63 40.30 -10.61
N ASN A 123 10.78 41.32 -10.75
CA ASN A 123 9.44 41.35 -10.15
C ASN A 123 8.55 40.17 -10.58
N ALA A 124 8.66 39.69 -11.81
CA ALA A 124 7.91 38.54 -12.30
C ALA A 124 8.35 37.23 -11.62
N THR A 125 9.66 37.04 -11.44
CA THR A 125 10.21 35.89 -10.70
C THR A 125 9.83 35.96 -9.22
N ARG A 126 9.91 37.14 -8.61
CA ARG A 126 9.47 37.38 -7.24
C ARG A 126 8.00 37.02 -7.03
N GLN A 127 7.11 37.50 -7.90
CA GLN A 127 5.68 37.18 -7.84
C GLN A 127 5.38 35.69 -8.02
N LYS A 128 6.15 34.98 -8.86
CA LYS A 128 6.01 33.52 -8.99
C LYS A 128 6.39 32.81 -7.68
N ILE A 129 7.50 33.21 -7.06
CA ILE A 129 7.94 32.63 -5.79
C ILE A 129 6.96 32.96 -4.66
N GLU A 130 6.48 34.20 -4.56
CA GLU A 130 5.48 34.59 -3.55
C GLU A 130 4.17 33.81 -3.71
N LYS A 131 3.72 33.58 -4.96
CA LYS A 131 2.58 32.69 -5.22
C LYS A 131 2.82 31.24 -4.78
N LEU A 132 4.06 30.74 -4.85
CA LEU A 132 4.38 29.40 -4.34
C LEU A 132 4.33 29.33 -2.82
N LEU A 133 4.64 30.43 -2.12
CA LEU A 133 4.58 30.51 -0.66
C LEU A 133 3.13 30.65 -0.14
N GLU A 134 2.17 31.03 -0.98
CA GLU A 134 0.74 31.04 -0.63
C GLU A 134 0.10 29.64 -0.70
N TYR A 135 0.77 28.65 -1.30
CA TYR A 135 0.25 27.28 -1.37
C TYR A 135 0.52 26.51 -0.08
N ASP A 136 -0.56 26.11 0.59
CA ASP A 136 -0.55 25.35 1.86
C ASP A 136 -0.41 23.82 1.67
N ASN A 137 -0.10 23.36 0.45
CA ASN A 137 -0.15 21.93 0.09
C ASN A 137 1.21 21.42 -0.42
N ASP A 138 1.79 20.47 0.33
CA ASP A 138 3.22 20.14 0.29
C ASP A 138 3.70 19.42 -0.99
N GLU A 139 2.89 18.51 -1.55
CA GLU A 139 3.30 17.70 -2.70
C GLU A 139 3.45 18.53 -3.99
N ASP A 140 2.58 19.52 -4.19
CA ASP A 140 2.57 20.32 -5.41
C ASP A 140 3.64 21.42 -5.35
N LEU A 141 3.95 21.89 -4.14
CA LEU A 141 4.94 22.95 -3.89
C LEU A 141 6.34 22.53 -4.37
N LEU A 142 6.78 21.30 -4.09
CA LEU A 142 8.10 20.82 -4.52
C LEU A 142 8.22 20.68 -6.04
N THR A 143 7.14 20.26 -6.71
CA THR A 143 7.10 20.12 -8.16
C THR A 143 7.14 21.48 -8.84
N GLN A 144 6.30 22.41 -8.38
CA GLN A 144 6.26 23.77 -8.90
C GLN A 144 7.56 24.53 -8.58
N LEU A 145 8.16 24.32 -7.41
CA LEU A 145 9.45 24.90 -7.04
C LEU A 145 10.57 24.41 -7.96
N ARG A 146 10.60 23.11 -8.29
CA ARG A 146 11.54 22.54 -9.26
C ARG A 146 11.38 23.17 -10.64
N ASP A 147 10.15 23.40 -11.09
CA ASP A 147 9.88 24.03 -12.38
C ASP A 147 10.27 25.51 -12.39
N VAL A 148 10.02 26.23 -11.29
CA VAL A 148 10.50 27.62 -11.13
C VAL A 148 12.02 27.66 -11.20
N ILE A 149 12.72 26.75 -10.49
CA ILE A 149 14.20 26.65 -10.52
C ILE A 149 14.71 26.40 -11.94
N ARG A 150 14.01 25.58 -12.74
CA ARG A 150 14.39 25.30 -14.14
C ARG A 150 14.09 26.45 -15.09
N SER A 151 13.10 27.29 -14.77
CA SER A 151 12.70 28.44 -15.60
C SER A 151 13.57 29.68 -15.43
N LEU A 152 14.46 29.67 -14.43
CA LEU A 152 15.36 30.77 -14.12
C LEU A 152 16.44 30.93 -15.22
N PRO A 153 16.73 32.16 -15.68
CA PRO A 153 17.73 32.43 -16.72
C PRO A 153 19.14 32.09 -16.22
N ASP A 154 20.02 31.64 -17.13
CA ASP A 154 21.38 31.14 -16.81
C ASP A 154 22.41 32.27 -16.57
N GLU A 155 21.99 33.36 -15.94
CA GLU A 155 22.90 34.43 -15.51
C GLU A 155 23.73 33.96 -14.31
N GLU A 156 24.99 34.40 -14.21
CA GLU A 156 25.95 33.94 -13.19
C GLU A 156 25.39 34.01 -11.75
N LYS A 157 24.67 35.09 -11.41
CA LYS A 157 24.02 35.27 -10.10
C LYS A 157 22.84 34.32 -9.87
N VAL A 158 22.15 33.95 -10.95
CA VAL A 158 20.99 33.05 -10.92
C VAL A 158 21.46 31.59 -10.85
N ARG A 159 22.63 31.29 -11.41
CA ARG A 159 23.30 29.99 -11.26
C ARG A 159 23.67 29.70 -9.80
N ASP A 160 24.17 30.70 -9.06
CA ASP A 160 24.45 30.55 -7.62
C ASP A 160 23.17 30.31 -6.82
N LEU A 161 22.10 31.03 -7.15
CA LEU A 161 20.78 30.85 -6.53
C LEU A 161 20.19 29.47 -6.83
N ARG A 162 20.27 29.01 -8.07
CA ARG A 162 19.85 27.67 -8.49
C ARG A 162 20.63 26.59 -7.73
N THR A 163 21.94 26.76 -7.60
CA THR A 163 22.81 25.81 -6.87
C THR A 163 22.48 25.81 -5.38
N ALA A 164 22.26 26.98 -4.77
CA ALA A 164 21.85 27.08 -3.37
C ALA A 164 20.47 26.45 -3.12
N LEU A 165 19.49 26.65 -4.02
CA LEU A 165 18.17 26.03 -3.94
C LEU A 165 18.23 24.52 -4.08
N LEU A 166 19.00 24.01 -5.06
CA LEU A 166 19.18 22.58 -5.25
C LEU A 166 19.87 21.94 -4.05
N ASN A 167 20.93 22.56 -3.53
CA ASN A 167 21.60 22.06 -2.32
C ASN A 167 20.67 22.09 -1.10
N THR A 168 19.81 23.11 -0.97
CA THR A 168 18.86 23.21 0.14
C THR A 168 17.75 22.18 -0.02
N LEU A 169 17.24 21.97 -1.23
CA LEU A 169 16.28 20.91 -1.57
C LEU A 169 16.85 19.53 -1.30
N ASP A 170 18.11 19.27 -1.67
CA ASP A 170 18.79 18.00 -1.36
C ASP A 170 18.99 17.83 0.14
N LEU A 171 19.23 18.92 0.89
CA LEU A 171 19.34 18.88 2.35
C LEU A 171 17.99 18.63 3.04
N LEU A 172 16.92 19.20 2.47
CA LEU A 172 15.54 19.09 2.94
C LEU A 172 14.97 17.69 2.64
N LEU A 173 14.94 17.32 1.36
CA LEU A 173 14.54 16.00 0.90
C LEU A 173 15.44 14.91 1.48
N GLY A 174 16.64 15.29 1.93
CA GLY A 174 17.62 14.40 2.50
C GLY A 174 18.41 13.69 1.40
N SER A 175 19.68 13.41 1.67
CA SER A 175 20.40 12.41 0.88
C SER A 175 19.64 11.08 0.96
N PRO A 176 19.73 10.20 -0.06
CA PRO A 176 19.18 8.85 0.02
C PRO A 176 19.58 8.12 1.32
N GLU A 177 20.81 8.38 1.78
CA GLU A 177 21.32 7.89 3.08
C GLU A 177 20.53 8.42 4.27
N SER A 178 20.15 9.71 4.28
CA SER A 178 19.36 10.27 5.39
C SER A 178 17.90 9.84 5.34
N GLN A 179 17.34 9.60 4.15
CA GLN A 179 16.02 8.97 4.01
C GLN A 179 16.03 7.54 4.55
N LEU A 180 17.04 6.74 4.22
CA LEU A 180 17.23 5.40 4.78
C LEU A 180 17.42 5.43 6.29
N ALA A 181 18.22 6.35 6.81
CA ALA A 181 18.39 6.52 8.26
C ALA A 181 17.07 6.88 8.96
N ARG A 182 16.23 7.72 8.35
CA ARG A 182 14.88 8.03 8.87
C ARG A 182 13.97 6.82 8.85
N ILE A 183 13.97 6.04 7.76
CA ILE A 183 13.20 4.80 7.66
C ILE A 183 13.66 3.80 8.72
N GLN A 184 14.98 3.62 8.91
CA GLN A 184 15.54 2.77 9.97
C GLN A 184 15.13 3.25 11.35
N ALA A 185 15.16 4.56 11.62
CA ALA A 185 14.68 5.13 12.86
C ALA A 185 13.17 4.85 13.08
N GLY A 186 12.35 4.98 12.03
CA GLY A 186 10.93 4.62 12.06
C GLY A 186 10.70 3.14 12.39
N ILE A 187 11.52 2.24 11.84
CA ILE A 187 11.44 0.80 12.12
C ILE A 187 11.77 0.54 13.60
N GLN A 188 12.75 1.24 14.17
CA GLN A 188 13.09 1.10 15.58
C GLN A 188 11.97 1.58 16.52
N GLN A 189 11.08 2.45 16.06
CA GLN A 189 9.89 2.87 16.83
C GLN A 189 8.75 1.83 16.82
N LEU A 190 8.87 0.78 16.00
CA LEU A 190 7.92 -0.34 16.06
C LEU A 190 8.14 -1.18 17.32
N PRO A 191 7.09 -1.78 17.90
CA PRO A 191 7.19 -2.60 19.11
C PRO A 191 8.30 -3.64 18.99
N GLU A 192 9.17 -3.70 20.00
CA GLU A 192 10.26 -4.66 20.07
C GLU A 192 9.74 -6.10 19.99
N GLY A 193 10.39 -6.93 19.17
CA GLY A 193 10.00 -8.32 18.97
C GLY A 193 8.80 -8.54 18.03
N SER A 194 8.16 -7.48 17.52
CA SER A 194 7.10 -7.63 16.51
C SER A 194 7.64 -8.28 15.24
N LYS A 195 6.83 -9.15 14.61
CA LYS A 195 7.18 -9.79 13.33
C LYS A 195 7.37 -8.73 12.23
N ALA A 196 6.63 -7.63 12.32
CA ALA A 196 6.74 -6.46 11.45
C ALA A 196 8.12 -5.86 11.46
N ARG A 197 8.61 -5.53 12.65
CA ARG A 197 9.91 -4.93 12.85
C ARG A 197 10.98 -5.85 12.31
N LYS A 198 10.95 -7.14 12.66
CA LYS A 198 11.91 -8.12 12.12
C LYS A 198 11.83 -8.26 10.60
N ALA A 199 10.63 -8.25 10.03
CA ALA A 199 10.46 -8.34 8.58
C ALA A 199 10.97 -7.09 7.86
N LEU A 200 10.73 -5.90 8.40
CA LEU A 200 11.19 -4.63 7.85
C LEU A 200 12.70 -4.44 8.05
N GLU A 201 13.22 -4.82 9.23
CA GLU A 201 14.65 -4.91 9.50
C GLU A 201 15.29 -5.82 8.47
N ASN A 202 14.82 -7.07 8.30
CA ASN A 202 15.35 -8.00 7.29
C ASN A 202 15.21 -7.48 5.85
N ALA A 203 14.11 -6.79 5.53
CA ALA A 203 13.91 -6.21 4.21
C ALA A 203 14.89 -5.07 3.93
N ILE A 204 15.29 -4.32 4.96
CA ILE A 204 16.15 -3.14 4.84
C ILE A 204 17.61 -3.44 5.23
N ASP A 205 17.88 -4.65 5.75
CA ASP A 205 19.20 -5.05 6.24
C ASP A 205 20.25 -5.16 5.11
N PHE A 206 21.51 -5.07 5.55
CA PHE A 206 22.78 -4.96 4.81
C PHE A 206 22.68 -4.99 3.27
N GLY A 207 22.97 -3.84 2.66
CA GLY A 207 23.16 -3.69 1.21
C GLY A 207 22.01 -2.98 0.48
N VAL A 208 21.14 -2.28 1.20
CA VAL A 208 20.19 -1.34 0.61
C VAL A 208 20.80 0.05 0.67
N ASP A 209 21.31 0.51 -0.48
CA ASP A 209 21.93 1.84 -0.59
C ASP A 209 20.90 2.92 -1.00
N ASP A 210 19.69 2.51 -1.37
CA ASP A 210 18.65 3.39 -1.91
C ASP A 210 17.23 3.00 -1.42
N VAL A 211 16.39 4.01 -1.22
CA VAL A 211 14.98 3.90 -0.85
C VAL A 211 14.18 3.10 -1.88
N ASP A 212 14.51 3.19 -3.16
CA ASP A 212 13.85 2.41 -4.21
C ASP A 212 14.10 0.89 -4.06
N GLN A 213 15.30 0.52 -3.59
CA GLN A 213 15.61 -0.88 -3.27
C GLN A 213 14.87 -1.34 -2.01
N ALA A 214 14.81 -0.50 -0.96
CA ALA A 214 14.02 -0.76 0.24
C ALA A 214 12.55 -1.04 -0.11
N ARG A 215 11.97 -0.17 -0.94
CA ARG A 215 10.60 -0.30 -1.46
C ARG A 215 10.41 -1.64 -2.18
N THR A 216 11.29 -1.98 -3.11
CA THR A 216 11.20 -3.22 -3.90
C THR A 216 11.20 -4.45 -2.99
N ARG A 217 12.03 -4.46 -1.94
CA ARG A 217 12.09 -5.55 -0.96
C ARG A 217 10.82 -5.63 -0.10
N ILE A 218 10.26 -4.50 0.32
CA ILE A 218 8.97 -4.45 1.02
C ILE A 218 7.84 -4.98 0.14
N GLU A 219 7.82 -4.61 -1.15
CA GLU A 219 6.85 -5.13 -2.12
C GLU A 219 6.96 -6.64 -2.30
N ALA A 220 8.19 -7.18 -2.38
CA ALA A 220 8.42 -8.62 -2.47
C ALA A 220 7.99 -9.36 -1.19
N TRP A 221 8.32 -8.82 -0.02
CA TRP A 221 7.86 -9.36 1.26
C TRP A 221 6.34 -9.39 1.36
N TYR A 222 5.65 -8.31 0.95
CA TYR A 222 4.20 -8.25 0.92
C TYR A 222 3.61 -9.35 0.03
N ASP A 223 4.13 -9.50 -1.19
CA ASP A 223 3.69 -10.53 -2.13
C ASP A 223 3.86 -11.94 -1.53
N ASP A 224 4.96 -12.21 -0.84
CA ASP A 224 5.23 -13.50 -0.23
C ASP A 224 4.36 -13.77 1.01
N ALA A 225 4.14 -12.77 1.86
CA ALA A 225 3.22 -12.87 2.99
C ALA A 225 1.79 -13.19 2.52
N MET A 226 1.34 -12.55 1.43
CA MET A 226 0.03 -12.80 0.83
C MET A 226 -0.06 -14.19 0.18
N LYS A 227 0.99 -14.68 -0.47
CA LYS A 227 1.05 -16.06 -1.01
C LYS A 227 0.99 -17.12 0.08
N MET A 228 1.72 -16.93 1.19
CA MET A 228 1.74 -17.89 2.31
C MET A 228 0.34 -18.05 2.92
N ARG A 229 -0.36 -16.95 3.17
CA ARG A 229 -1.75 -16.98 3.65
C ARG A 229 -2.69 -17.59 2.60
N GLY A 230 -2.56 -17.20 1.33
CA GLY A 230 -3.38 -17.74 0.23
C GLY A 230 -3.29 -19.25 0.07
N ASN A 231 -2.11 -19.84 0.28
CA ASN A 231 -1.92 -21.29 0.21
C ASN A 231 -2.47 -22.03 1.44
N SER A 232 -2.40 -21.42 2.63
CA SER A 232 -2.99 -21.99 3.85
C SER A 232 -4.51 -22.22 3.71
N PHE A 233 -5.23 -21.28 3.08
CA PHE A 233 -6.67 -21.42 2.87
C PHE A 233 -7.04 -22.45 1.79
N ARG A 234 -6.18 -22.69 0.79
CA ARG A 234 -6.43 -23.76 -0.21
C ARG A 234 -6.44 -25.15 0.43
N GLY A 235 -5.67 -25.38 1.49
CA GLY A 235 -5.65 -26.66 2.22
C GLY A 235 -6.94 -26.96 2.98
N VAL A 236 -7.64 -25.94 3.48
CA VAL A 236 -8.84 -26.12 4.33
C VAL A 236 -10.07 -26.51 3.53
N TYR A 237 -10.23 -26.02 2.29
CA TYR A 237 -11.39 -26.36 1.46
C TYR A 237 -11.31 -27.75 0.81
N VAL A 238 -10.11 -28.30 0.63
CA VAL A 238 -9.93 -29.65 0.05
C VAL A 238 -10.29 -30.74 1.04
N VAL A 239 -10.18 -30.49 2.36
CA VAL A 239 -10.53 -31.46 3.40
C VAL A 239 -12.05 -31.56 3.66
N GLY A 240 -12.83 -30.55 3.25
CA GLY A 240 -14.29 -30.51 3.47
C GLY A 240 -15.16 -31.23 2.44
N LEU A 241 -14.60 -31.66 1.29
CA LEU A 241 -15.37 -32.30 0.21
C LEU A 241 -15.11 -33.80 0.04
N SER A 242 -14.34 -34.40 0.95
CA SER A 242 -14.08 -35.84 0.97
C SER A 242 -14.57 -36.50 2.26
N SER A 243 -15.88 -36.69 2.39
CA SER A 243 -16.47 -37.95 2.93
C SER A 243 -17.97 -37.83 3.16
N SER A 244 -18.75 -38.32 2.20
CA SER A 244 -20.01 -38.98 2.50
C SER A 244 -20.03 -40.33 1.77
N ARG A 245 -19.34 -41.31 2.36
CA ARG A 245 -19.58 -42.74 2.12
C ARG A 245 -19.40 -43.51 3.42
N SER A 246 -20.55 -43.85 4.00
CA SER A 246 -20.91 -45.13 4.64
C SER A 246 -19.95 -45.78 5.66
N SER A 247 -20.44 -45.80 6.91
CA SER A 247 -20.44 -46.93 7.87
C SER A 247 -19.10 -47.54 8.33
N SER A 248 -18.72 -47.27 9.58
CA SER A 248 -18.62 -48.25 10.68
C SER A 248 -17.94 -47.60 11.89
N ARG A 249 -18.43 -47.92 13.08
CA ARG A 249 -18.04 -47.35 14.38
C ARG A 249 -16.58 -47.68 14.74
N SER A 250 -15.85 -46.68 15.24
CA SER A 250 -14.79 -46.82 16.26
C SER A 250 -14.52 -45.45 16.92
N PRO A 251 -14.21 -45.38 18.23
CA PRO A 251 -14.05 -44.11 18.94
C PRO A 251 -12.72 -43.41 18.58
N LEU A 252 -12.84 -42.10 18.43
CA LEU A 252 -11.82 -41.15 17.97
C LEU A 252 -10.64 -41.04 18.95
N ALA A 253 -9.42 -41.31 18.44
CA ALA A 253 -8.20 -40.69 18.95
C ALA A 253 -8.05 -39.33 18.25
N VAL A 254 -8.10 -38.23 19.01
CA VAL A 254 -7.82 -36.89 18.52
C VAL A 254 -6.30 -36.77 18.33
N ILE A 255 -5.84 -36.98 17.10
CA ILE A 255 -4.46 -36.64 16.71
C ILE A 255 -4.49 -35.18 16.27
N ALA A 256 -4.06 -34.29 17.14
CA ALA A 256 -3.75 -32.91 16.79
C ALA A 256 -2.55 -32.92 15.83
N SER A 257 -2.78 -32.59 14.57
CA SER A 257 -1.70 -32.36 13.61
C SER A 257 -0.89 -31.14 14.06
N PRO A 258 0.44 -31.24 14.23
CA PRO A 258 1.25 -30.08 14.57
C PRO A 258 1.21 -29.07 13.41
N LEU A 259 1.00 -27.80 13.76
CA LEU A 259 1.11 -26.67 12.83
C LEU A 259 2.50 -26.67 12.17
N PRO A 260 2.60 -26.33 10.87
CA PRO A 260 3.89 -26.19 10.21
C PRO A 260 4.67 -25.04 10.86
N VAL A 261 5.82 -25.37 11.44
CA VAL A 261 6.77 -24.41 12.00
C VAL A 261 7.38 -23.62 10.83
N PRO A 262 7.38 -22.28 10.83
CA PRO A 262 8.02 -21.51 9.78
C PRO A 262 9.54 -21.76 9.78
N PHE A 263 10.08 -22.07 8.59
CA PHE A 263 11.46 -22.50 8.32
C PHE A 263 12.56 -21.44 8.60
N TRP A 264 12.23 -20.32 9.26
CA TRP A 264 13.12 -19.17 9.45
C TRP A 264 13.47 -18.93 10.92
N CYS A 265 13.78 -20.00 11.64
CA CYS A 265 14.50 -19.96 12.92
C CYS A 265 15.52 -21.10 12.91
N SER A 266 16.70 -20.86 12.34
CA SER A 266 17.93 -21.53 12.76
C SER A 266 18.99 -20.45 12.93
N PRO A 267 19.78 -20.52 14.02
CA PRO A 267 20.80 -19.52 14.34
C PRO A 267 21.94 -19.50 13.32
#